data_AF-A0A7L4JG91-F1
#
_entry.id   AF-A0A7L4JG91-F1
#
_cell.length_a   1.000
_cell.length_b   1.000
_cell.length_c   1.000
_cell.angle_alpha   90.00
_cell.angle_beta   90.00
_cell.angle_gamma   90.00
#
_symmetry.space_group_name_H-M   'P 1'
#
loop_
_entity.id
_entity.type
_entity.pdbx_description
1 polymer ?
#
loop_
_entity_poly.entity_id
_entity_poly.type
_entity_poly.pdbx_seq_one_letter_code
_entity_poly.pdbx_strand_id
1 'polypeptide(L)'
;PYYVDMDQNLFLQASLHSSDPNLTLFVDTCVASPNSSDFRTLVYALTKSGCASDSTYSLFPPPRPDVARFGFSAFSFASRFPTVFLRCQLAVCRRHDYYSRCYQGCVSRFRRNAHS
;
A
#
# COMPACT_ATOMS: atom_id res chain seq x y z
N PRO A 1 -7.83 -18.22 -1.95
CA PRO A 1 -7.59 -17.10 -2.89
C PRO A 1 -8.85 -16.23 -2.95
N TYR A 2 -8.73 -14.96 -3.34
CA TYR A 2 -9.87 -14.08 -3.57
C TYR A 2 -10.02 -13.88 -5.08
N TYR A 3 -11.18 -14.26 -5.63
CA TYR A 3 -11.46 -14.15 -7.06
C TYR A 3 -12.06 -12.78 -7.36
N VAL A 4 -11.63 -12.18 -8.46
CA VAL A 4 -11.97 -10.80 -8.82
C VAL A 4 -12.25 -10.74 -10.31
N ASP A 5 -13.25 -9.95 -10.68
CA ASP A 5 -13.51 -9.59 -12.06
C ASP A 5 -12.62 -8.41 -12.50
N MET A 6 -12.49 -8.23 -13.81
CA MET A 6 -11.86 -7.03 -14.36
C MET A 6 -12.62 -5.79 -13.89
N ASP A 7 -11.89 -4.70 -13.61
CA ASP A 7 -12.43 -3.45 -13.09
C ASP A 7 -13.12 -3.51 -11.72
N GLN A 8 -13.14 -4.68 -11.06
CA GLN A 8 -13.67 -4.79 -9.71
C GLN A 8 -12.79 -4.02 -8.73
N ASN A 9 -13.41 -3.15 -7.94
CA ASN A 9 -12.75 -2.47 -6.83
C ASN A 9 -12.53 -3.44 -5.66
N LEU A 10 -11.30 -3.47 -5.17
CA LEU A 10 -10.86 -4.27 -4.04
C LEU A 10 -10.65 -3.38 -2.84
N PHE A 11 -11.18 -3.81 -1.69
CA PHE A 11 -11.06 -3.09 -0.43
C PHE A 11 -10.35 -3.99 0.59
N LEU A 12 -9.23 -3.51 1.12
CA LEU A 12 -8.39 -4.24 2.03
C LEU A 12 -8.27 -3.49 3.35
N GLN A 13 -8.18 -4.27 4.42
CA GLN A 13 -7.92 -3.78 5.76
C GLN A 13 -6.74 -4.55 6.35
N ALA A 14 -5.76 -3.81 6.86
CA ALA A 14 -4.75 -4.33 7.76
C ALA A 14 -5.08 -3.88 9.20
N SER A 15 -4.82 -4.73 10.17
CA SER A 15 -5.08 -4.44 11.59
C SER A 15 -3.92 -4.95 12.43
N LEU A 16 -3.40 -4.09 13.30
CA LEU A 16 -2.35 -4.41 14.24
C LEU A 16 -2.99 -4.91 15.55
N HIS A 17 -2.77 -6.18 15.88
CA HIS A 17 -3.20 -6.73 17.16
C HIS A 17 -2.15 -6.44 18.24
N SER A 18 -2.38 -5.39 19.02
CA SER A 18 -1.52 -4.96 20.13
C SER A 18 -2.37 -4.49 21.31
N SER A 19 -1.84 -4.65 22.53
CA SER A 19 -2.44 -4.07 23.74
C SER A 19 -2.06 -2.59 23.93
N ASP A 20 -1.07 -2.07 23.20
CA ASP A 20 -0.65 -0.67 23.27
C ASP A 20 -1.60 0.22 22.43
N PRO A 21 -2.41 1.09 23.07
CA PRO A 21 -3.35 1.96 22.37
C PRO A 21 -2.67 3.14 21.66
N ASN A 22 -1.36 3.33 21.85
CA ASN A 22 -0.59 4.44 21.28
C ASN A 22 0.14 4.06 20.00
N LEU A 23 -0.32 3.02 19.29
CA LEU A 23 0.24 2.63 18.00
C LEU A 23 -0.66 3.06 16.83
N THR A 24 -0.03 3.53 15.77
CA THR A 24 -0.68 3.85 14.50
C THR A 24 -0.10 2.97 13.39
N LEU A 25 -0.97 2.48 12.50
CA LEU A 25 -0.59 1.68 11.34
C LEU A 25 -0.64 2.53 10.05
N PHE A 26 0.36 2.38 9.21
CA PHE A 26 0.48 3.11 7.94
C PHE A 26 0.88 2.18 6.80
N VAL A 27 0.26 2.36 5.62
CA VAL A 27 0.61 1.60 4.41
C VAL A 27 1.70 2.34 3.65
N ASP A 28 2.93 1.82 3.70
CA ASP A 28 4.06 2.46 3.04
C ASP A 28 4.18 2.07 1.56
N THR A 29 4.33 0.77 1.29
CA THR A 29 4.60 0.29 -0.07
C THR A 29 3.80 -0.99 -0.29
N CYS A 30 2.99 -1.05 -1.35
CA CYS A 30 2.28 -2.25 -1.76
C CYS A 30 2.56 -2.56 -3.24
N VAL A 31 2.88 -3.81 -3.50
CA VAL A 31 3.15 -4.32 -4.85
C VAL A 31 2.37 -5.61 -5.09
N ALA A 32 1.85 -5.77 -6.31
CA ALA A 32 1.33 -7.05 -6.79
C ALA A 32 2.34 -7.72 -7.72
N SER A 33 2.51 -9.03 -7.61
CA SER A 33 3.41 -9.84 -8.46
C SER A 33 2.71 -11.10 -8.91
N PRO A 34 2.88 -11.57 -10.16
CA PRO A 34 2.43 -12.91 -10.55
C PRO A 34 3.28 -14.02 -9.90
N ASN A 35 4.46 -13.70 -9.37
CA ASN A 35 5.35 -14.64 -8.69
C ASN A 35 5.31 -14.40 -7.16
N SER A 36 4.81 -15.39 -6.40
CA SER A 36 4.70 -15.32 -4.94
C SER A 36 6.06 -15.26 -4.21
N SER A 37 7.15 -15.62 -4.89
CA SER A 37 8.50 -15.65 -4.31
C SER A 37 9.36 -14.46 -4.76
N ASP A 38 8.95 -13.73 -5.79
CA ASP A 38 9.67 -12.57 -6.31
C ASP A 38 8.73 -11.37 -6.50
N PHE A 39 8.98 -10.33 -5.71
CA PHE A 39 8.25 -9.06 -5.74
C PHE A 39 9.21 -7.90 -6.04
N ARG A 40 10.17 -8.12 -6.94
CA ARG A 40 11.14 -7.12 -7.39
C ARG A 40 11.20 -7.02 -8.90
N THR A 41 11.23 -8.17 -9.60
CA THR A 41 11.51 -8.22 -11.05
C THR A 41 10.31 -7.75 -11.88
N LEU A 42 9.14 -8.36 -11.66
CA LEU A 42 7.92 -8.03 -12.38
C LEU A 42 6.82 -7.71 -11.37
N VAL A 43 6.58 -6.42 -11.17
CA VAL A 43 5.64 -5.94 -10.16
C VAL A 43 4.76 -4.82 -10.67
N TYR A 44 3.55 -4.77 -10.13
CA TYR A 44 2.62 -3.65 -10.22
C TYR A 44 2.66 -2.89 -8.90
N ALA A 45 3.17 -1.66 -8.92
CA ALA A 45 3.22 -0.82 -7.74
C ALA A 45 1.87 -0.15 -7.52
N LEU A 46 1.23 -0.42 -6.38
CA LEU A 46 -0.01 0.23 -5.96
C LEU A 46 0.30 1.52 -5.18
N THR A 47 1.21 1.41 -4.22
CA THR A 47 1.77 2.54 -3.48
C THR A 47 3.26 2.33 -3.25
N LYS A 48 4.02 3.41 -3.18
CA LYS A 48 5.46 3.41 -2.91
C LYS A 48 5.81 4.62 -2.05
N SER A 49 6.47 4.38 -0.91
CA SER A 49 6.82 5.45 0.03
C SER A 49 5.61 6.32 0.41
N GLY A 50 4.46 5.68 0.61
CA GLY A 50 3.20 6.32 0.98
C GLY A 50 2.47 7.03 -0.16
N CYS A 51 3.05 7.06 -1.36
CA CYS A 51 2.49 7.74 -2.53
C CYS A 51 1.79 6.74 -3.45
N ALA A 52 0.56 7.06 -3.84
CA ALA A 52 -0.17 6.30 -4.86
C ALA A 52 0.67 6.20 -6.15
N SER A 53 0.98 4.98 -6.54
CA SER A 53 1.64 4.67 -7.82
C SER A 53 0.62 4.22 -8.87
N ASP A 54 -0.48 3.61 -8.41
CA ASP A 54 -1.66 3.28 -9.20
C ASP A 54 -2.72 4.39 -9.03
N SER A 55 -3.34 4.82 -10.14
CA SER A 55 -4.33 5.91 -10.13
C SER A 55 -5.66 5.54 -9.45
N THR A 56 -5.95 4.25 -9.32
CA THR A 56 -7.14 3.73 -8.63
C THR A 56 -6.87 3.46 -7.16
N TYR A 57 -5.60 3.53 -6.71
CA TYR A 57 -5.25 3.34 -5.32
C TYR A 57 -5.80 4.48 -4.46
N SER A 58 -6.48 4.14 -3.36
CA SER A 58 -7.03 5.11 -2.42
C SER A 58 -6.90 4.61 -0.98
N LEU A 59 -6.65 5.54 -0.07
CA LEU A 59 -6.73 5.32 1.38
C LEU A 59 -8.15 5.62 1.86
N PHE A 60 -8.65 4.83 2.82
CA PHE A 60 -9.95 5.05 3.43
C PHE A 60 -9.79 5.39 4.92
N PRO A 61 -10.71 6.20 5.50
CA PRO A 61 -10.69 6.51 6.93
C PRO A 61 -10.70 5.22 7.77
N PRO A 62 -9.70 5.03 8.66
CA PRO A 62 -9.69 3.87 9.53
C PRO A 62 -10.61 4.09 10.74
N PRO A 63 -11.21 3.03 11.29
CA PRO A 63 -12.06 3.12 12.48
C PRO A 63 -11.24 3.38 13.75
N ARG A 64 -9.95 3.03 13.75
CA ARG A 64 -9.01 3.14 14.88
C ARG A 64 -7.58 3.34 14.35
N PRO A 65 -6.65 3.91 15.15
CA PRO A 65 -5.27 4.18 14.68
C PRO A 65 -4.46 2.94 14.30
N ASP A 66 -4.74 1.78 14.92
CA ASP A 66 -4.10 0.48 14.67
C ASP A 66 -4.62 -0.22 13.41
N VAL A 67 -5.51 0.42 12.65
CA VAL A 67 -6.14 -0.10 11.44
C VAL A 67 -5.74 0.76 10.24
N ALA A 68 -5.41 0.12 9.13
CA ALA A 68 -5.23 0.78 7.85
C ALA A 68 -6.19 0.22 6.82
N ARG A 69 -6.90 1.08 6.10
CA ARG A 69 -7.83 0.70 5.03
C ARG A 69 -7.40 1.33 3.72
N PHE A 70 -7.38 0.54 2.67
CA PHE A 70 -7.00 0.98 1.33
C PHE A 70 -7.72 0.14 0.29
N GLY A 71 -7.76 0.62 -0.94
CA GLY A 71 -8.34 -0.12 -2.05
C GLY A 71 -7.77 0.31 -3.38
N PHE A 72 -8.04 -0.50 -4.40
CA PHE A 72 -7.58 -0.32 -5.78
C PHE A 72 -8.44 -1.16 -6.72
N SER A 73 -8.43 -0.84 -8.02
CA SER A 73 -9.10 -1.64 -9.04
C SER A 73 -8.23 -2.81 -9.48
N ALA A 74 -8.85 -3.96 -9.74
CA ALA A 74 -8.16 -5.14 -10.26
C ALA A 74 -7.64 -4.97 -11.70
N PHE A 75 -8.02 -3.91 -12.42
CA PHE A 75 -7.66 -3.66 -13.82
C PHE A 75 -6.16 -3.76 -14.11
N SER A 76 -5.33 -3.19 -13.22
CA SER A 76 -3.89 -3.01 -13.44
C SER A 76 -3.12 -4.32 -13.66
N PHE A 77 -3.63 -5.44 -13.14
CA PHE A 77 -2.99 -6.76 -13.28
C PHE A 77 -3.91 -7.84 -13.87
N ALA A 78 -5.23 -7.78 -13.67
CA ALA A 78 -6.15 -8.82 -14.14
C ALA A 78 -6.16 -8.95 -15.68
N SER A 79 -5.81 -7.87 -16.40
CA SER A 79 -5.65 -7.89 -17.86
C SER A 79 -4.46 -8.71 -18.36
N ARG A 80 -3.46 -9.00 -17.51
CA ARG A 80 -2.18 -9.62 -17.91
C ARG A 80 -1.92 -10.96 -17.24
N PHE A 81 -2.33 -11.12 -15.98
CA PHE A 81 -2.08 -12.33 -15.22
C PHE A 81 -3.36 -12.81 -14.51
N PRO A 82 -3.71 -14.12 -14.64
CA PRO A 82 -4.93 -14.65 -14.02
C PRO A 82 -4.84 -14.73 -12.49
N THR A 83 -3.62 -14.71 -11.95
CA THR A 83 -3.37 -14.73 -10.51
C THR A 83 -2.21 -13.79 -10.19
N VAL A 84 -2.37 -13.00 -9.12
CA VAL A 84 -1.29 -12.23 -8.52
C VAL A 84 -1.30 -12.37 -7.01
N PHE A 85 -0.14 -12.09 -6.42
CA PHE A 85 0.09 -12.04 -5.00
C PHE A 85 0.34 -10.60 -4.60
N LEU A 86 -0.27 -10.17 -3.50
CA LEU A 86 -0.08 -8.84 -2.95
C LEU A 86 0.93 -8.89 -1.80
N ARG A 87 1.91 -7.98 -1.80
CA ARG A 87 2.80 -7.76 -0.66
C ARG A 87 2.80 -6.30 -0.28
N CYS A 88 2.46 -6.03 0.97
CA CYS A 88 2.48 -4.69 1.56
C CYS A 88 3.50 -4.59 2.69
N GLN A 89 4.24 -3.49 2.70
CA GLN A 89 5.06 -3.04 3.81
C GLN A 89 4.24 -2.05 4.62
N LEU A 90 4.01 -2.41 5.89
CA LEU A 90 3.26 -1.60 6.84
C LEU A 90 4.24 -1.02 7.87
N ALA A 91 4.09 0.27 8.16
CA ALA A 91 4.82 0.92 9.23
C ALA A 91 3.95 0.98 10.48
N VAL A 92 4.53 0.61 11.63
CA VAL A 92 3.94 0.79 12.96
C VAL A 92 4.70 1.92 13.63
N CYS A 93 3.98 2.97 14.03
CA CYS A 93 4.57 4.13 14.68
C CYS A 93 3.87 4.42 16.00
N ARG A 94 4.52 5.19 16.88
CA ARG A 94 3.81 5.80 18.00
C ARG A 94 2.86 6.88 17.49
N ARG A 95 1.68 6.90 18.08
CA ARG A 95 0.68 7.95 17.88
C ARG A 95 1.29 9.30 18.30
N HIS A 96 1.02 10.35 17.52
CA HIS A 96 1.54 11.70 17.73
C HIS A 96 3.07 11.87 17.64
N ASP A 97 3.81 10.86 17.16
CA ASP A 97 5.20 11.05 16.76
C ASP A 97 5.26 11.70 15.37
N TYR A 98 5.34 13.02 15.34
CA TYR A 98 5.34 13.82 14.09
C TYR A 98 6.57 13.60 13.20
N TYR A 99 7.65 13.01 13.73
CA TYR A 99 8.84 12.68 12.94
C TYR A 99 8.78 11.26 12.36
N SER A 100 7.82 10.45 12.82
CA SER A 100 7.67 9.06 12.39
C SER A 100 7.31 8.91 10.92
N ARG A 101 7.62 7.74 10.36
CA ARG A 101 7.27 7.38 8.98
C ARG A 101 5.76 7.52 8.70
N CYS A 102 4.91 7.25 9.69
CA CYS A 102 3.46 7.34 9.56
C CYS A 102 2.98 8.79 9.36
N TYR A 103 3.59 9.76 10.05
CA TYR A 103 3.26 11.18 9.91
C TYR A 103 3.87 11.83 8.67
N GLN A 104 5.01 11.31 8.18
CA GLN A 104 5.62 11.76 6.93
C GLN A 104 4.72 11.54 5.70
N GLY A 105 3.76 10.61 5.76
CA GLY A 105 2.81 10.37 4.68
C GLY A 105 3.48 10.00 3.34
N CYS A 106 3.05 10.62 2.24
CA CYS A 106 3.68 10.44 0.94
C CYS A 106 5.02 11.19 0.85
N VAL A 107 6.10 10.45 0.62
CA VAL A 107 7.45 11.01 0.41
C VAL A 107 7.90 10.67 -1.01
N SER A 108 7.59 11.55 -1.97
CA SER A 108 8.08 11.42 -3.34
C SER A 108 9.52 11.94 -3.42
N ARG A 109 10.48 11.13 -3.92
CA ARG A 109 11.74 11.71 -4.39
C ARG A 109 11.44 12.50 -5.66
N PHE A 110 11.53 13.82 -5.61
CA PHE A 110 11.70 14.59 -6.83
C PHE A 110 12.98 14.10 -7.53
N ARG A 111 12.89 13.72 -8.80
CA ARG A 111 14.09 13.57 -9.62
C ARG A 111 14.78 14.92 -9.59
N ARG A 112 15.99 14.99 -9.04
CA ARG A 112 16.86 16.15 -9.27
C ARG A 112 17.08 16.20 -10.78
N ASN A 113 16.65 17.25 -11.45
CA ASN A 113 17.06 17.52 -12.82
C ASN A 113 18.58 17.72 -12.78
N ALA A 114 19.34 16.68 -13.11
CA ALA A 114 20.75 16.83 -13.42
C ALA A 114 20.84 17.43 -14.83
N HIS A 115 20.60 18.74 -14.92
CA HIS A 115 20.97 19.55 -16.07
C HIS A 115 21.68 20.80 -15.55
N SER A 116 22.99 20.77 -15.63
CA SER A 116 23.88 21.93 -15.72
C SER A 116 25.01 21.54 -16.65
#